data_AF-A0A267MNS2-F1
#
_entry.id   AF-A0A267MNS2-F1
#
_cell.length_a   1.000
_cell.length_b   1.000
_cell.length_c   1.000
_cell.angle_alpha   90.00
_cell.angle_beta   90.00
_cell.angle_gamma   90.00
#
_symmetry.space_group_name_H-M   'P 1'
#
loop_
_entity.id
_entity.type
_entity.pdbx_description
1 polymer ?
#
loop_
_entity_poly.entity_id
_entity_poly.type
_entity_poly.pdbx_seq_one_letter_code
_entity_poly.pdbx_strand_id
1 'polypeptide(L)'
;MDEINEEIQEIFNYDVFDFETKEDFILYLRYLIITTQIELDRYKAYLRELDKKIKDYNIEEDKDAKVPTLTFHNFNDKLRSLSYYLLNMVGEDTDGIMSYKRFRKMADEMSGELEFELNELEEDIKLIMDQCSDNKAWCLHLSDVTLNGQLQIHNKEMHRKIKNYVLIHNNPVEIPEYDYYEGAWLLDLQRKSQVFYDTTRKVFQRMKKDYSILVGKSIRIKRKVYEDRKYVGIELE
;
A
#
# COMPACT_ATOMS: atom_id res chain seq x y z
N MET A 1 -1.06 33.75 -12.79
CA MET A 1 -0.97 32.43 -13.45
C MET A 1 0.46 31.93 -13.44
N ASP A 2 1.45 32.82 -13.46
CA ASP A 2 2.87 32.45 -13.40
C ASP A 2 3.37 32.14 -11.97
N GLU A 3 2.92 32.88 -10.94
CA GLU A 3 3.30 32.61 -9.53
C GLU A 3 2.83 31.24 -9.01
N ILE A 4 1.61 30.80 -9.33
CA ILE A 4 1.09 29.46 -8.94
C ILE A 4 1.94 28.35 -9.58
N ASN A 5 2.48 28.57 -10.78
CA ASN A 5 3.33 27.59 -11.45
C ASN A 5 4.72 27.54 -10.83
N GLU A 6 5.27 28.68 -10.39
CA GLU A 6 6.57 28.73 -9.68
C GLU A 6 6.48 28.09 -8.29
N GLU A 7 5.42 28.38 -7.52
CA GLU A 7 5.16 27.75 -6.21
C GLU A 7 4.96 26.22 -6.33
N ILE A 8 4.24 25.76 -7.36
CA ILE A 8 4.09 24.33 -7.63
C ILE A 8 5.44 23.71 -8.04
N GLN A 9 6.26 24.40 -8.83
CA GLN A 9 7.56 23.88 -9.24
C GLN A 9 8.55 23.72 -8.07
N GLU A 10 8.60 24.66 -7.13
CA GLU A 10 9.44 24.51 -5.92
C GLU A 10 9.02 23.31 -5.05
N ILE A 11 7.73 22.95 -5.03
CA ILE A 11 7.21 21.81 -4.26
C ILE A 11 7.63 20.46 -4.87
N PHE A 12 7.93 20.40 -6.18
CA PHE A 12 8.15 19.14 -6.90
C PHE A 12 9.56 18.95 -7.47
N ASN A 13 10.51 19.85 -7.19
CA ASN A 13 11.87 19.76 -7.75
C ASN A 13 12.87 19.14 -6.75
N TYR A 14 12.82 17.82 -6.61
CA TYR A 14 13.78 17.04 -5.82
C TYR A 14 14.47 16.00 -6.68
N ASP A 15 15.79 15.88 -6.54
CA ASP A 15 16.58 14.88 -7.25
C ASP A 15 16.25 13.44 -6.78
N VAL A 16 16.39 12.50 -7.70
CA VAL A 16 16.27 11.08 -7.39
C VAL A 16 17.45 10.66 -6.50
N PHE A 17 17.18 9.86 -5.48
CA PHE A 17 18.23 9.34 -4.60
C PHE A 17 19.18 8.40 -5.36
N ASP A 18 20.48 8.68 -5.29
CA ASP A 18 21.56 7.91 -5.93
C ASP A 18 22.22 6.92 -4.95
N PHE A 19 22.72 5.81 -5.49
CA PHE A 19 23.43 4.78 -4.74
C PHE A 19 24.89 4.75 -5.18
N GLU A 20 25.80 5.21 -4.33
CA GLU A 20 27.24 5.21 -4.64
C GLU A 20 28.04 4.43 -3.59
N THR A 21 27.64 4.56 -2.33
CA THR A 21 28.39 4.05 -1.18
C THR A 21 27.53 3.15 -0.30
N LYS A 22 28.18 2.35 0.54
CA LYS A 22 27.51 1.53 1.55
C LYS A 22 26.64 2.37 2.50
N GLU A 23 27.07 3.58 2.81
CA GLU A 23 26.36 4.55 3.63
C GLU A 23 25.01 4.94 3.01
N ASP A 24 24.94 5.08 1.68
CA ASP A 24 23.69 5.39 0.96
C ASP A 24 22.68 4.26 1.08
N PHE A 25 23.14 3.01 0.90
CA PHE A 25 22.31 1.82 1.11
C PHE A 25 21.80 1.73 2.56
N ILE A 26 22.65 2.04 3.55
CA ILE A 26 22.26 2.10 4.96
C ILE A 26 21.21 3.18 5.18
N LEU A 27 21.40 4.38 4.64
CA LEU A 27 20.48 5.51 4.80
C LEU A 27 19.11 5.19 4.19
N TYR A 28 19.11 4.72 2.94
CA TYR A 28 17.91 4.37 2.19
C TYR A 28 17.09 3.29 2.90
N LEU A 29 17.72 2.15 3.23
CA LEU A 29 17.01 1.03 3.84
C LEU A 29 16.57 1.38 5.27
N ARG A 30 17.34 2.18 6.01
CA ARG A 30 16.93 2.68 7.33
C ARG A 30 15.66 3.52 7.24
N TYR A 31 15.60 4.47 6.31
CA TYR A 31 14.41 5.29 6.10
C TYR A 31 13.21 4.41 5.74
N LEU A 32 13.40 3.47 4.80
CA LEU A 32 12.35 2.55 4.38
C LEU A 32 11.82 1.70 5.54
N ILE A 33 12.72 1.19 6.40
CA ILE A 33 12.34 0.41 7.60
C ILE A 33 11.51 1.26 8.57
N ILE A 34 11.92 2.50 8.83
CA ILE A 34 11.21 3.40 9.75
C ILE A 34 9.80 3.67 9.23
N THR A 35 9.69 4.10 7.97
CA THR A 35 8.41 4.46 7.35
C THR A 35 7.50 3.24 7.25
N THR A 36 8.01 2.09 6.79
CA THR A 36 7.25 0.84 6.72
C THR A 36 6.75 0.39 8.09
N GLN A 37 7.58 0.49 9.15
CA GLN A 37 7.18 0.13 10.50
C GLN A 37 6.04 1.01 11.02
N ILE A 38 6.09 2.32 10.77
CA ILE A 38 5.04 3.27 11.16
C ILE A 38 3.72 2.90 10.47
N GLU A 39 3.76 2.68 9.15
CA GLU A 39 2.55 2.36 8.40
C GLU A 39 1.98 0.97 8.76
N LEU A 40 2.82 -0.04 8.99
CA LEU A 40 2.37 -1.34 9.50
C LEU A 40 1.71 -1.23 10.89
N ASP A 41 2.22 -0.38 11.77
CA ASP A 41 1.61 -0.18 13.08
C ASP A 41 0.22 0.45 12.97
N ARG A 42 0.07 1.47 12.12
CA ARG A 42 -1.23 2.10 11.82
C ARG A 42 -2.20 1.11 11.20
N TYR A 43 -1.73 0.32 10.23
CA TYR A 43 -2.52 -0.72 9.58
C TYR A 43 -3.06 -1.73 10.60
N LYS A 44 -2.19 -2.20 11.50
CA LYS A 44 -2.57 -3.13 12.57
C LYS A 44 -3.57 -2.52 13.55
N ALA A 45 -3.45 -1.22 13.84
CA ALA A 45 -4.42 -0.53 14.69
C ALA A 45 -5.81 -0.51 14.03
N TYR A 46 -5.89 -0.19 12.74
CA TYR A 46 -7.16 -0.22 12.01
C TYR A 46 -7.75 -1.62 11.83
N LEU A 47 -6.93 -2.66 11.68
CA LEU A 47 -7.39 -4.05 11.72
C LEU A 47 -8.08 -4.38 13.05
N ARG A 48 -7.49 -3.97 14.18
CA ARG A 48 -8.09 -4.18 15.51
C ARG A 48 -9.39 -3.39 15.70
N GLU A 49 -9.46 -2.17 15.17
CA GLU A 49 -10.69 -1.38 15.16
C GLU A 49 -11.79 -2.07 14.34
N LEU A 50 -11.44 -2.64 13.19
CA LEU A 50 -12.36 -3.39 12.33
C LEU A 50 -12.85 -4.67 13.03
N ASP A 51 -11.95 -5.45 13.66
CA ASP A 51 -12.32 -6.63 14.45
C ASP A 51 -13.30 -6.28 15.57
N LYS A 52 -13.09 -5.14 16.24
CA LYS A 52 -14.04 -4.65 17.25
C LYS A 52 -15.40 -4.35 16.63
N LYS A 53 -15.45 -3.72 15.45
CA LYS A 53 -16.71 -3.42 14.78
C LYS A 53 -17.45 -4.65 14.30
N ILE A 54 -16.73 -5.66 13.83
CA ILE A 54 -17.29 -6.98 13.50
C ILE A 54 -18.03 -7.59 14.70
N LYS A 55 -17.43 -7.48 15.89
CA LYS A 55 -18.05 -7.94 17.15
C LYS A 55 -19.23 -7.07 17.58
N ASP A 56 -19.10 -5.75 17.49
CA ASP A 56 -20.17 -4.80 17.86
C ASP A 56 -21.48 -5.07 17.08
N TYR A 57 -21.36 -5.48 15.81
CA TYR A 57 -22.50 -5.82 14.95
C TYR A 57 -22.87 -7.32 14.97
N ASN A 58 -22.20 -8.14 15.79
CA ASN A 58 -22.41 -9.60 15.87
C ASN A 58 -22.29 -10.34 14.51
N ILE A 59 -21.40 -9.86 13.63
CA ILE A 59 -21.33 -10.29 12.23
C ILE A 59 -20.87 -11.75 12.08
N GLU A 60 -20.07 -12.26 13.03
CA GLU A 60 -19.60 -13.65 13.00
C GLU A 60 -20.76 -14.65 13.11
N GLU A 61 -21.82 -14.27 13.83
CA GLU A 61 -23.03 -15.07 14.02
C GLU A 61 -24.14 -14.71 13.01
N ASP A 62 -24.19 -13.45 12.55
CA ASP A 62 -25.14 -12.95 11.55
C ASP A 62 -24.43 -12.18 10.43
N LYS A 63 -24.14 -12.88 9.34
CA LYS A 63 -23.44 -12.29 8.19
C LYS A 63 -24.29 -11.29 7.40
N ASP A 64 -25.61 -11.32 7.57
CA ASP A 64 -26.55 -10.43 6.89
C ASP A 64 -26.84 -9.18 7.73
N ALA A 65 -26.16 -9.03 8.87
CA ALA A 65 -26.25 -7.85 9.72
C ALA A 65 -26.05 -6.57 8.91
N LYS A 66 -26.96 -5.60 9.09
CA LYS A 66 -26.92 -4.33 8.35
C LYS A 66 -25.87 -3.39 8.94
N VAL A 67 -24.80 -3.17 8.19
CA VAL A 67 -23.74 -2.24 8.57
C VAL A 67 -23.94 -0.93 7.82
N PRO A 68 -24.02 0.24 8.50
CA PRO A 68 -24.15 1.52 7.83
C PRO A 68 -23.03 1.76 6.81
N THR A 69 -23.39 2.25 5.63
CA THR A 69 -22.48 2.46 4.49
C THR A 69 -21.21 3.23 4.85
N LEU A 70 -21.34 4.31 5.62
CA LEU A 70 -20.19 5.09 6.06
C LEU A 70 -19.23 4.30 6.96
N THR A 71 -19.73 3.33 7.73
CA THR A 71 -18.88 2.46 8.55
C THR A 71 -17.97 1.62 7.67
N PHE A 72 -18.52 0.96 6.64
CA PHE A 72 -17.75 0.17 5.69
C PHE A 72 -16.73 1.04 4.95
N HIS A 73 -17.16 2.15 4.35
CA HIS A 73 -16.26 3.03 3.60
C HIS A 73 -15.12 3.57 4.45
N ASN A 74 -15.38 3.99 5.69
CA ASN A 74 -14.34 4.47 6.59
C ASN A 74 -13.22 3.44 6.81
N PHE A 75 -13.57 2.16 7.01
CA PHE A 75 -12.55 1.12 7.16
C PHE A 75 -11.85 0.80 5.84
N ASN A 76 -12.64 0.70 4.76
CA ASN A 76 -12.09 0.45 3.44
C ASN A 76 -11.07 1.54 3.06
N ASP A 77 -11.40 2.82 3.24
CA ASP A 77 -10.52 3.92 2.88
C ASP A 77 -9.28 4.02 3.78
N LYS A 78 -9.44 3.84 5.10
CA LYS A 78 -8.31 3.76 6.04
C LYS A 78 -7.31 2.66 5.64
N LEU A 79 -7.81 1.44 5.41
CA LEU A 79 -6.96 0.28 5.10
C LEU A 79 -6.37 0.39 3.69
N ARG A 80 -7.18 0.79 2.71
CA ARG A 80 -6.78 0.94 1.30
C ARG A 80 -5.72 2.01 1.12
N SER A 81 -5.88 3.17 1.76
CA SER A 81 -4.86 4.23 1.73
C SER A 81 -3.51 3.71 2.22
N LEU A 82 -3.48 3.04 3.37
CA LEU A 82 -2.24 2.45 3.90
C LEU A 82 -1.70 1.31 3.04
N SER A 83 -2.58 0.50 2.44
CA SER A 83 -2.17 -0.54 1.48
C SER A 83 -1.41 0.07 0.31
N TYR A 84 -1.86 1.21 -0.24
CA TYR A 84 -1.17 1.86 -1.34
C TYR A 84 0.26 2.31 -0.98
N TYR A 85 0.42 2.92 0.20
CA TYR A 85 1.76 3.29 0.70
C TYR A 85 2.67 2.06 0.89
N LEU A 86 2.13 0.97 1.44
CA LEU A 86 2.90 -0.26 1.69
C LEU A 86 3.25 -0.99 0.38
N LEU A 87 2.34 -0.99 -0.61
CA LEU A 87 2.62 -1.54 -1.94
C LEU A 87 3.78 -0.79 -2.61
N ASN A 88 3.82 0.55 -2.50
CA ASN A 88 4.95 1.36 -2.99
C ASN A 88 6.26 0.97 -2.32
N MET A 89 6.27 0.92 -0.99
CA MET A 89 7.49 0.63 -0.21
C MET A 89 8.03 -0.80 -0.44
N VAL A 90 7.19 -1.73 -0.89
CA VAL A 90 7.58 -3.12 -1.12
C VAL A 90 7.98 -3.39 -2.56
N GLY A 91 7.09 -3.09 -3.51
CA GLY A 91 7.10 -3.71 -4.85
C GLY A 91 7.36 -2.77 -6.02
N GLU A 92 7.44 -1.46 -5.81
CA GLU A 92 7.65 -0.51 -6.90
C GLU A 92 9.09 -0.51 -7.41
N ASP A 93 9.36 -0.28 -8.69
CA ASP A 93 10.72 -0.15 -9.23
C ASP A 93 10.83 1.02 -10.24
N THR A 94 9.83 1.89 -10.29
CA THR A 94 9.86 3.12 -11.09
C THR A 94 10.88 4.11 -10.49
N ASP A 95 11.67 4.73 -11.37
CA ASP A 95 12.63 5.78 -10.99
C ASP A 95 11.99 6.88 -10.15
N GLY A 96 12.73 7.37 -9.15
CA GLY A 96 12.25 8.37 -8.20
C GLY A 96 11.33 7.84 -7.09
N ILE A 97 10.83 6.60 -7.19
CA ILE A 97 10.03 6.00 -6.09
C ILE A 97 10.93 5.19 -5.16
N MET A 98 10.74 5.38 -3.85
CA MET A 98 11.47 4.65 -2.83
C MET A 98 10.80 3.31 -2.50
N SER A 99 11.53 2.20 -2.64
CA SER A 99 11.01 0.86 -2.39
C SER A 99 12.11 -0.15 -2.05
N TYR A 100 11.71 -1.29 -1.51
CA TYR A 100 12.64 -2.39 -1.24
C TYR A 100 13.07 -3.11 -2.52
N LYS A 101 12.20 -3.18 -3.52
CA LYS A 101 12.53 -3.75 -4.83
C LYS A 101 13.64 -2.96 -5.52
N ARG A 102 13.53 -1.64 -5.54
CA ARG A 102 14.58 -0.75 -6.05
C ARG A 102 15.87 -0.89 -5.25
N PHE A 103 15.79 -0.88 -3.91
CA PHE A 103 16.97 -1.12 -3.06
C PHE A 103 17.71 -2.42 -3.43
N ARG A 104 16.97 -3.52 -3.59
CA ARG A 104 17.55 -4.84 -3.91
C ARG A 104 18.17 -4.85 -5.30
N LYS A 105 17.48 -4.29 -6.29
CA LYS A 105 17.99 -4.16 -7.65
C LYS A 105 19.30 -3.39 -7.69
N MET A 106 19.37 -2.23 -7.04
CA MET A 106 20.60 -1.42 -7.00
C MET A 106 21.74 -2.14 -6.27
N ALA A 107 21.44 -2.88 -5.19
CA ALA A 107 22.44 -3.65 -4.46
C ALA A 107 22.99 -4.82 -5.30
N ASP A 108 22.14 -5.46 -6.10
CA ASP A 108 22.52 -6.55 -6.98
C ASP A 108 23.31 -6.02 -8.21
N GLU A 109 22.93 -4.85 -8.76
CA GLU A 109 23.63 -4.19 -9.88
C GLU A 109 25.05 -3.71 -9.51
N MET A 110 25.24 -3.20 -8.29
CA MET A 110 26.54 -2.74 -7.77
C MET A 110 27.33 -3.84 -7.05
N SER A 111 26.89 -5.10 -7.19
CA SER A 111 27.56 -6.22 -6.54
C SER A 111 29.00 -6.37 -7.04
N GLY A 112 29.94 -6.49 -6.10
CA GLY A 112 31.38 -6.54 -6.38
C GLY A 112 32.09 -5.18 -6.39
N GLU A 113 31.35 -4.08 -6.45
CA GLU A 113 31.88 -2.72 -6.27
C GLU A 113 31.75 -2.22 -4.82
N LEU A 114 30.82 -2.81 -4.07
CA LEU A 114 30.48 -2.43 -2.71
C LEU A 114 31.18 -3.30 -1.64
N GLU A 115 31.48 -2.71 -0.49
CA GLU A 115 32.08 -3.41 0.67
C GLU A 115 31.07 -4.27 1.46
N PHE A 116 30.03 -4.77 0.81
CA PHE A 116 29.05 -5.67 1.39
C PHE A 116 28.43 -6.55 0.32
N GLU A 117 27.90 -7.69 0.76
CA GLU A 117 27.13 -8.61 -0.08
C GLU A 117 25.86 -8.99 0.67
N LEU A 118 24.71 -8.89 0.00
CA LEU A 118 23.44 -9.32 0.57
C LEU A 118 23.18 -10.77 0.18
N ASN A 119 22.59 -11.53 1.09
CA ASN A 119 22.11 -12.87 0.76
C ASN A 119 21.09 -12.80 -0.38
N GLU A 120 20.96 -13.89 -1.13
CA GLU A 120 19.87 -14.04 -2.10
C GLU A 120 18.51 -13.88 -1.40
N LEU A 121 17.55 -13.26 -2.10
CA LEU A 121 16.17 -13.21 -1.64
C LEU A 121 15.53 -14.60 -1.69
N GLU A 122 14.78 -14.93 -0.65
CA GLU A 122 13.92 -16.11 -0.68
C GLU A 122 12.87 -15.95 -1.81
N GLU A 123 12.57 -17.04 -2.53
CA GLU A 123 11.67 -17.00 -3.70
C GLU A 123 10.27 -16.49 -3.36
N ASP A 124 9.79 -16.78 -2.15
CA ASP A 124 8.51 -16.26 -1.67
C ASP A 124 8.52 -14.74 -1.50
N ILE A 125 9.65 -14.14 -1.09
CA ILE A 125 9.80 -12.69 -0.99
C ILE A 125 9.82 -12.05 -2.38
N LYS A 126 10.53 -12.63 -3.35
CA LYS A 126 10.54 -12.14 -4.75
C LYS A 126 9.11 -12.13 -5.31
N LEU A 127 8.39 -13.25 -5.17
CA LEU A 127 7.00 -13.38 -5.62
C LEU A 127 6.08 -12.34 -4.95
N ILE A 128 6.22 -12.11 -3.65
CA ILE A 128 5.43 -11.09 -2.94
C ILE A 128 5.70 -9.69 -3.51
N MET A 129 6.96 -9.35 -3.78
CA MET A 129 7.33 -8.05 -4.30
C MET A 129 6.75 -7.81 -5.69
N ASP A 130 6.80 -8.81 -6.56
CA ASP A 130 6.21 -8.74 -7.91
C ASP A 130 4.68 -8.60 -7.84
N GLN A 131 4.02 -9.42 -7.02
CA GLN A 131 2.57 -9.30 -6.81
C GLN A 131 2.18 -7.93 -6.23
N CYS A 132 3.01 -7.31 -5.40
CA CYS A 132 2.75 -5.96 -4.90
C CYS A 132 2.83 -4.91 -6.01
N SER A 133 3.79 -5.05 -6.93
CA SER A 133 3.88 -4.20 -8.12
C SER A 133 2.62 -4.29 -8.97
N ASP A 134 2.18 -5.52 -9.27
CA ASP A 134 0.98 -5.76 -10.07
C ASP A 134 -0.28 -5.21 -9.38
N ASN A 135 -0.45 -5.52 -8.09
CA ASN A 135 -1.62 -5.07 -7.33
C ASN A 135 -1.69 -3.55 -7.23
N LYS A 136 -0.55 -2.85 -7.12
CA LYS A 136 -0.52 -1.39 -7.17
C LYS A 136 -1.10 -0.88 -8.49
N ALA A 137 -0.70 -1.47 -9.62
CA ALA A 137 -1.20 -1.07 -10.92
C ALA A 137 -2.72 -1.22 -11.01
N TRP A 138 -3.28 -2.31 -10.49
CA TRP A 138 -4.75 -2.51 -10.40
C TRP A 138 -5.45 -1.53 -9.46
N CYS A 139 -4.79 -1.15 -8.38
CA CYS A 139 -5.39 -0.39 -7.30
C CYS A 139 -5.35 1.13 -7.50
N LEU A 140 -4.35 1.64 -8.25
CA LEU A 140 -4.14 3.07 -8.45
C LEU A 140 -4.52 3.53 -9.87
N HIS A 141 -4.54 2.64 -10.86
CA HIS A 141 -4.97 2.98 -12.21
C HIS A 141 -6.39 2.49 -12.45
N LEU A 142 -7.31 3.42 -12.73
CA LEU A 142 -8.59 3.07 -13.34
C LEU A 142 -8.32 2.66 -14.79
N SER A 143 -7.94 1.40 -14.99
CA SER A 143 -7.58 0.86 -16.30
C SER A 143 -8.79 0.25 -17.01
N ASP A 144 -8.78 0.24 -18.35
CA ASP A 144 -9.76 -0.50 -19.16
C ASP A 144 -9.80 -1.99 -18.79
N VAL A 145 -8.68 -2.52 -18.28
CA VAL A 145 -8.59 -3.89 -17.77
C VAL A 145 -9.44 -4.07 -16.51
N THR A 146 -9.56 -3.05 -15.67
CA THR A 146 -10.46 -3.06 -14.49
C THR A 146 -11.92 -3.17 -14.93
N LEU A 147 -12.31 -2.37 -15.94
CA LEU A 147 -13.65 -2.47 -16.54
C LEU A 147 -13.87 -3.87 -17.15
N ASN A 148 -12.92 -4.36 -17.94
CA ASN A 148 -12.99 -5.70 -18.54
C ASN A 148 -13.04 -6.81 -17.48
N GLY A 149 -12.31 -6.69 -16.38
CA GLY A 149 -12.33 -7.63 -15.27
C GLY A 149 -13.71 -7.69 -14.60
N GLN A 150 -14.30 -6.53 -14.30
CA GLN A 150 -15.67 -6.46 -13.78
C GLN A 150 -16.69 -7.08 -14.74
N LEU A 151 -16.49 -6.89 -16.05
CA LEU A 151 -17.33 -7.48 -17.10
C LEU A 151 -17.06 -8.98 -17.34
N GLN A 152 -15.88 -9.50 -17.01
CA GLN A 152 -15.49 -10.91 -17.17
C GLN A 152 -15.88 -11.79 -15.98
N ILE A 153 -15.93 -11.25 -14.75
CA ILE A 153 -16.48 -11.93 -13.57
C ILE A 153 -17.92 -12.41 -13.85
N HIS A 154 -18.64 -11.61 -14.63
CA HIS A 154 -19.91 -11.98 -15.23
C HIS A 154 -19.60 -12.79 -16.49
N ASN A 155 -20.02 -14.06 -16.57
CA ASN A 155 -19.77 -14.88 -17.76
C ASN A 155 -20.21 -14.15 -19.06
N LYS A 156 -19.74 -14.62 -20.24
CA LYS A 156 -20.04 -13.96 -21.54
C LYS A 156 -21.53 -13.65 -21.76
N GLU A 157 -22.44 -14.46 -21.21
CA GLU A 157 -23.88 -14.21 -21.30
C GLU A 157 -24.35 -13.08 -20.39
N MET A 158 -23.87 -13.01 -19.14
CA MET A 158 -24.17 -11.90 -18.23
C MET A 158 -23.57 -10.59 -18.72
N HIS A 159 -22.35 -10.61 -19.28
CA HIS A 159 -21.76 -9.41 -19.89
C HIS A 159 -22.66 -8.85 -20.99
N ARG A 160 -23.15 -9.70 -21.90
CA ARG A 160 -24.09 -9.27 -22.95
C ARG A 160 -25.38 -8.70 -22.37
N LYS A 161 -25.92 -9.30 -21.30
CA LYS A 161 -27.14 -8.79 -20.62
C LYS A 161 -26.90 -7.42 -19.97
N ILE A 162 -25.78 -7.24 -19.27
CA ILE A 162 -25.40 -5.96 -18.64
C ILE A 162 -25.23 -4.89 -19.71
N LYS A 163 -24.50 -5.19 -20.79
CA LYS A 163 -24.30 -4.24 -21.89
C LYS A 163 -25.62 -3.83 -22.54
N ASN A 164 -26.51 -4.78 -22.81
CA ASN A 164 -27.83 -4.48 -23.35
C ASN A 164 -28.68 -3.66 -22.37
N TYR A 165 -28.65 -3.99 -21.08
CA TYR A 165 -29.37 -3.23 -20.05
C TYR A 165 -28.89 -1.79 -19.99
N VAL A 166 -27.57 -1.55 -19.94
CA VAL A 166 -26.97 -0.20 -19.91
C VAL A 166 -27.32 0.58 -21.18
N LEU A 167 -27.27 -0.06 -22.36
CA LEU A 167 -27.63 0.62 -23.62
C LEU A 167 -29.11 1.00 -23.70
N ILE A 168 -29.99 0.21 -23.08
CA ILE A 168 -31.44 0.49 -23.02
C ILE A 168 -31.75 1.55 -21.94
N HIS A 169 -31.03 1.55 -20.83
CA HIS A 169 -31.23 2.43 -19.67
C HIS A 169 -30.02 3.34 -19.46
N ASN A 170 -29.59 4.04 -20.52
CA ASN A 170 -28.41 4.92 -20.49
C ASN A 170 -28.72 6.36 -20.05
N ASN A 171 -30.00 6.70 -19.85
CA ASN A 171 -30.43 8.03 -19.45
C ASN A 171 -31.72 7.97 -18.60
N PRO A 172 -31.71 8.51 -17.37
CA PRO A 172 -30.55 9.11 -16.69
C PRO A 172 -29.48 8.09 -16.35
N VAL A 173 -28.25 8.57 -16.14
CA VAL A 173 -27.21 7.75 -15.50
C VAL A 173 -27.56 7.68 -14.02
N GLU A 174 -27.95 6.50 -13.55
CA GLU A 174 -28.33 6.27 -12.15
C GLU A 174 -27.08 5.89 -11.34
N ILE A 175 -26.90 6.55 -10.20
CA ILE A 175 -25.84 6.23 -9.23
C ILE A 175 -26.48 5.36 -8.14
N PRO A 176 -26.07 4.09 -7.98
CA PRO A 176 -26.62 3.26 -6.94
C PRO A 176 -26.10 3.73 -5.57
N GLU A 177 -27.02 4.13 -4.70
CA GLU A 177 -26.74 4.45 -3.31
C GLU A 177 -27.37 3.40 -2.39
N TYR A 178 -26.65 3.03 -1.35
CA TYR A 178 -27.08 2.06 -0.37
C TYR A 178 -26.90 2.65 1.02
N ASP A 179 -27.90 2.52 1.89
CA ASP A 179 -27.79 2.94 3.29
C ASP A 179 -26.96 1.96 4.13
N TYR A 180 -26.94 0.69 3.72
CA TYR A 180 -26.30 -0.40 4.44
C TYR A 180 -25.59 -1.37 3.50
N TYR A 181 -24.50 -1.95 4.01
CA TYR A 181 -23.86 -3.15 3.49
C TYR A 181 -24.20 -4.35 4.36
N GLU A 182 -24.23 -5.53 3.75
CA GLU A 182 -24.26 -6.80 4.50
C GLU A 182 -22.96 -6.96 5.31
N GLY A 183 -23.06 -7.47 6.54
CA GLY A 183 -21.93 -7.67 7.42
C GLY A 183 -20.80 -8.50 6.81
N ALA A 184 -21.14 -9.43 5.89
CA ALA A 184 -20.19 -10.21 5.10
C ALA A 184 -19.12 -9.35 4.39
N TRP A 185 -19.43 -8.11 4.01
CA TRP A 185 -18.46 -7.19 3.40
C TRP A 185 -17.35 -6.80 4.37
N LEU A 186 -17.65 -6.61 5.65
CA LEU A 186 -16.66 -6.30 6.68
C LEU A 186 -15.77 -7.51 6.97
N LEU A 187 -16.34 -8.71 7.01
CA LEU A 187 -15.57 -9.95 7.17
C LEU A 187 -14.58 -10.16 6.02
N ASP A 188 -15.03 -9.95 4.77
CA ASP A 188 -14.15 -10.10 3.61
C ASP A 188 -13.05 -9.02 3.59
N LEU A 189 -13.38 -7.77 3.93
CA LEU A 189 -12.40 -6.69 4.09
C LEU A 189 -11.35 -7.06 5.14
N GLN A 190 -11.79 -7.51 6.33
CA GLN A 190 -10.90 -7.92 7.41
C GLN A 190 -9.94 -9.03 6.96
N ARG A 191 -10.48 -10.07 6.34
CA ARG A 191 -9.70 -11.22 5.88
C ARG A 191 -8.65 -10.80 4.86
N LYS A 192 -9.04 -10.03 3.84
CA LYS A 192 -8.13 -9.54 2.80
C LYS A 192 -7.05 -8.64 3.37
N SER A 193 -7.42 -7.70 4.24
CA SER A 193 -6.49 -6.78 4.88
C SER A 193 -5.53 -7.49 5.84
N GLN A 194 -5.97 -8.52 6.55
CA GLN A 194 -5.09 -9.33 7.40
C GLN A 194 -4.05 -10.09 6.57
N VAL A 195 -4.47 -10.74 5.47
CA VAL A 195 -3.55 -11.42 4.54
C VAL A 195 -2.52 -10.44 3.95
N PHE A 196 -2.96 -9.25 3.55
CA PHE A 196 -2.07 -8.21 3.06
C PHE A 196 -1.05 -7.81 4.15
N TYR A 197 -1.52 -7.51 5.36
CA TYR A 197 -0.65 -7.14 6.48
C TYR A 197 0.44 -8.20 6.75
N ASP A 198 0.05 -9.47 6.82
CA ASP A 198 1.00 -10.55 7.09
C ASP A 198 2.01 -10.73 5.96
N THR A 199 1.56 -10.57 4.72
CA THR A 199 2.39 -10.66 3.51
C THR A 199 3.44 -9.53 3.47
N THR A 200 3.01 -8.28 3.65
CA THR A 200 3.92 -7.12 3.74
C THR A 200 4.88 -7.26 4.93
N ARG A 201 4.42 -7.80 6.06
CA ARG A 201 5.26 -7.99 7.25
C ARG A 201 6.40 -8.99 7.01
N LYS A 202 6.23 -9.99 6.13
CA LYS A 202 7.31 -10.90 5.73
C LYS A 202 8.44 -10.14 5.03
N VAL A 203 8.10 -9.33 4.02
CA VAL A 203 9.08 -8.47 3.33
C VAL A 203 9.76 -7.52 4.31
N PHE A 204 9.00 -6.91 5.21
CA PHE A 204 9.57 -6.05 6.25
C PHE A 204 10.57 -6.79 7.16
N GLN A 205 10.33 -8.07 7.51
CA GLN A 205 11.37 -8.84 8.23
C GLN A 205 12.61 -9.07 7.39
N ARG A 206 12.46 -9.26 6.07
CA ARG A 206 13.60 -9.40 5.17
C ARG A 206 14.40 -8.09 5.05
N MET A 207 13.73 -6.93 4.92
CA MET A 207 14.39 -5.60 4.99
C MET A 207 15.27 -5.48 6.23
N LYS A 208 14.77 -5.93 7.39
CA LYS A 208 15.52 -5.89 8.65
C LYS A 208 16.74 -6.82 8.67
N LYS A 209 16.65 -7.99 8.02
CA LYS A 209 17.78 -8.92 7.88
C LYS A 209 18.87 -8.27 7.01
N ASP A 210 18.50 -7.75 5.85
CA ASP A 210 19.43 -7.08 4.93
C ASP A 210 20.08 -5.87 5.61
N TYR A 211 19.31 -5.06 6.34
CA TYR A 211 19.86 -3.94 7.09
C TYR A 211 20.88 -4.39 8.15
N SER A 212 20.64 -5.53 8.82
CA SER A 212 21.59 -6.09 9.81
C SER A 212 22.92 -6.48 9.16
N ILE A 213 22.90 -6.95 7.91
CA ILE A 213 24.10 -7.26 7.12
C ILE A 213 24.86 -5.96 6.84
N LEU A 214 24.18 -4.94 6.32
CA LEU A 214 24.79 -3.64 6.00
C LEU A 214 25.51 -3.02 7.20
N VAL A 215 24.89 -3.06 8.39
CA VAL A 215 25.47 -2.44 9.60
C VAL A 215 26.36 -3.38 10.41
N GLY A 216 26.52 -4.64 9.99
CA GLY A 216 27.34 -5.67 10.66
C GLY A 216 26.88 -6.06 12.06
N LYS A 217 25.62 -5.79 12.43
CA LYS A 217 25.07 -6.07 13.77
C LYS A 217 23.57 -6.32 13.75
N SER A 218 23.10 -7.08 14.73
CA SER A 218 21.66 -7.31 14.92
C SER A 218 20.92 -6.00 15.16
N ILE A 219 19.83 -5.78 14.44
CA ILE A 219 19.07 -4.54 14.57
C ILE A 219 18.07 -4.61 15.73
N ARG A 220 17.81 -3.48 16.37
CA ARG A 220 16.76 -3.33 17.38
C ARG A 220 15.96 -2.06 17.08
N ILE A 221 14.65 -2.20 16.90
CA ILE A 221 13.76 -1.06 16.71
C ILE A 221 13.40 -0.52 18.10
N LYS A 222 13.96 0.63 18.47
CA LYS A 222 13.62 1.33 19.70
C LYS A 222 12.58 2.40 19.38
N ARG A 223 11.46 2.40 20.10
CA ARG A 223 10.49 3.49 20.05
C ARG A 223 10.95 4.62 20.97
N LYS A 224 10.97 5.84 20.44
CA LYS A 224 11.16 7.04 21.22
C LYS A 224 9.89 7.87 21.07
N VAL A 225 9.27 8.20 22.20
CA VAL A 225 8.10 9.06 22.24
C VAL A 225 8.62 10.49 22.35
N TYR A 226 8.11 11.35 21.48
CA TYR A 226 8.28 12.78 21.55
C TYR A 226 6.91 13.36 21.93
N GLU A 227 6.88 14.37 22.80
CA GLU A 227 5.61 14.98 23.24
C GLU A 227 4.86 15.58 22.05
N ASP A 228 5.57 16.40 21.26
CA ASP A 228 5.00 17.10 20.12
C ASP A 228 5.83 16.90 18.86
N ARG A 229 5.17 16.74 17.71
CA ARG A 229 5.75 16.99 16.39
C ARG A 229 5.39 18.42 16.01
N LYS A 230 6.32 19.36 16.19
CA LYS A 230 6.11 20.75 15.78
C LYS A 230 5.87 20.79 14.27
N TYR A 231 4.79 21.44 13.86
CA TYR A 231 4.59 21.79 12.46
C TYR A 231 5.65 22.81 12.08
N VAL A 232 6.49 22.46 11.11
CA VAL A 232 7.40 23.40 10.46
C VAL A 232 6.74 23.71 9.13
N GLY A 233 5.99 24.80 9.08
CA GLY A 233 5.41 25.27 7.82
C GLY A 233 6.51 25.74 6.88
N ILE A 234 6.21 25.75 5.59
CA ILE A 234 6.95 26.58 4.63
C ILE A 234 6.51 28.01 4.94
N GLU A 235 7.41 28.83 5.46
CA GLU A 235 7.19 30.28 5.50
C GLU A 235 7.25 30.74 4.03
N LEU A 236 6.08 30.99 3.45
CA LEU A 236 5.97 31.65 2.16
C LEU A 236 6.21 33.15 2.45
N GLU A 237 7.37 33.67 2.02
CA GLU A 237 7.66 35.12 2.01
C GLU A 237 6.87 35.84 0.92
#